data_AF-A0A6G3MMW5-F1
#
_entry.id   AF-A0A6G3MMW5-F1
#
_cell.length_a   1.000
_cell.length_b   1.000
_cell.length_c   1.000
_cell.angle_alpha   90.00
_cell.angle_beta   90.00
_cell.angle_gamma   90.00
#
_symmetry.space_group_name_H-M   'P 1'
#
loop_
_entity.id
_entity.type
_entity.pdbx_description
1 polymer ?
#
loop_
_entity_poly.entity_id
_entity_poly.type
_entity_poly.pdbx_seq_one_letter_code
_entity_poly.pdbx_strand_id
1 'polypeptide(L)'
;MLPTYLSHVHGKVKVGRYTAIDLGGTNFRFFILDILDGKLTSKAFYYPIPEKAMTGDGDDLFDFMAKSIEDSLIKMETKNKEIDYLGFSFSFPFKQLALNKGLLMQWTKGFSTKNVVGKEIVSLLDHACRKLNL
;
A
#
# COMPACT_ATOMS: atom_id res chain seq x y z
N MET A 1 21.65 -4.23 11.30
CA MET A 1 20.37 -3.50 11.41
C MET A 1 20.05 -2.89 10.06
N LEU A 2 18.79 -2.94 9.62
CA LEU A 2 18.35 -2.32 8.37
C LEU A 2 17.92 -0.86 8.62
N PRO A 3 18.35 0.13 7.82
CA PRO A 3 17.90 1.51 7.97
C PRO A 3 16.44 1.65 7.53
N THR A 4 15.61 2.31 8.34
CA THR A 4 14.19 2.55 8.05
C THR A 4 13.94 3.80 7.21
N TYR A 5 14.97 4.65 7.04
CA TYR A 5 14.89 5.97 6.41
C TYR A 5 13.83 6.91 7.03
N LEU A 6 13.33 6.55 8.22
CA LEU A 6 12.44 7.38 9.00
C LEU A 6 13.31 8.29 9.87
N SER A 7 13.25 9.59 9.62
CA SER A 7 13.80 10.58 10.55
C SER A 7 12.95 10.63 11.82
N HIS A 8 13.51 11.19 12.90
CA HIS A 8 12.71 11.47 14.08
C HIS A 8 11.46 12.28 13.70
N VAL A 9 10.30 11.76 14.11
CA VAL A 9 9.03 12.47 13.99
C VAL A 9 9.03 13.54 15.07
N HIS A 10 9.33 14.78 14.68
CA HIS A 10 9.26 15.93 15.57
C HIS A 10 7.88 16.58 15.47
N GLY A 11 7.25 16.85 16.62
CA GLY A 11 5.97 17.55 16.71
C GLY A 11 4.79 16.69 17.15
N LYS A 12 3.62 17.34 17.27
CA LYS A 12 2.35 16.65 17.55
C LYS A 12 1.84 16.02 16.25
N VAL A 13 1.24 14.84 16.35
CA VAL A 13 0.51 14.25 15.22
C VAL A 13 -0.57 15.24 14.79
N LYS A 14 -0.57 15.58 13.50
CA LYS A 14 -1.54 16.55 12.98
C LYS A 14 -2.92 15.92 12.99
N VAL A 15 -3.92 16.74 13.32
CA VAL A 15 -5.31 16.38 13.12
C VAL A 15 -5.56 16.22 11.63
N GLY A 16 -6.23 15.14 11.24
CA GLY A 16 -6.48 14.86 9.85
C GLY A 16 -6.89 13.42 9.57
N ARG A 17 -7.25 13.20 8.32
CA ARG A 17 -7.51 11.88 7.75
C ARG A 17 -6.26 11.40 7.02
N TYR A 18 -5.86 10.16 7.31
CA TYR A 18 -4.75 9.48 6.67
C TYR A 18 -5.23 8.17 6.06
N THR A 19 -4.52 7.69 5.05
CA THR A 19 -4.77 6.40 4.44
C THR A 19 -3.54 5.52 4.52
N ALA A 20 -3.76 4.22 4.66
CA ALA A 20 -2.69 3.24 4.61
C ALA A 20 -3.18 1.97 3.92
N ILE A 21 -2.27 1.25 3.30
CA ILE A 21 -2.51 -0.07 2.74
C ILE A 21 -1.55 -1.07 3.35
N ASP A 22 -1.99 -2.31 3.41
CA ASP A 22 -1.17 -3.44 3.81
C ASP A 22 -1.38 -4.61 2.86
N LEU A 23 -0.28 -5.11 2.31
CA LEU A 23 -0.26 -6.35 1.54
C LEU A 23 0.11 -7.51 2.48
N GLY A 24 -0.91 -8.17 3.00
CA GLY A 24 -0.78 -9.37 3.82
C GLY A 24 -0.56 -10.64 2.99
N GLY A 25 -0.54 -11.80 3.68
CA GLY A 25 -0.44 -13.10 3.01
C GLY A 25 -1.74 -13.61 2.39
N THR A 26 -2.89 -13.13 2.88
CA THR A 26 -4.23 -13.62 2.49
C THR A 26 -5.16 -12.50 2.09
N ASN A 27 -5.04 -11.33 2.73
CA ASN A 27 -5.87 -10.16 2.47
C ASN A 27 -4.99 -8.96 2.17
N PHE A 28 -5.39 -8.19 1.16
CA PHE A 28 -5.01 -6.80 1.00
C PHE A 28 -5.97 -5.94 1.83
N ARG A 29 -5.43 -4.94 2.53
CA ARG A 29 -6.21 -4.11 3.44
C ARG A 29 -6.01 -2.65 3.10
N PHE A 30 -7.10 -1.91 3.05
CA PHE A 30 -7.09 -0.45 2.97
C PHE A 30 -7.61 0.13 4.28
N PHE A 31 -6.87 1.05 4.87
CA PHE A 31 -7.18 1.70 6.13
C PHE A 31 -7.43 3.18 5.92
N ILE A 32 -8.42 3.68 6.65
CA ILE A 32 -8.62 5.10 6.91
C ILE A 32 -8.33 5.30 8.38
N LEU A 33 -7.50 6.28 8.69
CA LEU A 33 -7.14 6.67 10.04
C LEU A 33 -7.55 8.11 10.23
N ASP A 34 -8.53 8.36 11.10
CA ASP A 34 -8.94 9.71 11.47
C ASP A 34 -8.33 10.05 12.83
N ILE A 35 -7.57 11.14 12.87
CA ILE A 35 -6.92 11.64 14.09
C ILE A 35 -7.57 12.97 14.44
N LEU A 36 -8.34 13.00 15.53
CA LEU A 36 -9.06 14.17 16.03
C LEU A 36 -8.77 14.31 17.53
N ASP A 37 -8.24 15.46 17.94
CA ASP A 37 -7.94 15.78 19.35
C ASP A 37 -7.15 14.69 20.09
N GLY A 38 -6.16 14.10 19.41
CA GLY A 38 -5.32 13.03 19.96
C GLY A 38 -5.98 11.66 20.03
N LYS A 39 -7.23 11.51 19.58
CA LYS A 39 -7.92 10.22 19.44
C LYS A 39 -7.77 9.71 18.02
N LEU A 40 -7.38 8.44 17.91
CA LEU A 40 -7.32 7.70 16.66
C LEU A 40 -8.59 6.86 16.50
N THR A 41 -9.30 7.03 15.40
CA THR A 41 -10.30 6.07 14.92
C THR A 41 -9.86 5.49 13.60
N SER A 42 -10.27 4.25 13.32
CA SER A 42 -9.86 3.55 12.11
C SER A 42 -11.00 2.77 11.49
N LYS A 43 -11.07 2.80 10.16
CA LYS A 43 -11.92 1.92 9.35
C LYS A 43 -11.04 1.15 8.38
N ALA A 44 -11.32 -0.14 8.19
CA ALA A 44 -10.57 -0.99 7.28
C ALA A 44 -11.50 -1.68 6.27
N PHE A 45 -11.07 -1.75 5.02
CA PHE A 45 -11.64 -2.59 3.98
C PHE A 45 -10.71 -3.77 3.71
N TYR A 46 -11.29 -4.94 3.49
CA TYR A 46 -10.56 -6.20 3.33
C TYR A 46 -10.86 -6.79 1.96
N TYR A 47 -9.79 -7.13 1.25
CA TYR A 47 -9.84 -7.68 -0.09
C TYR A 47 -9.08 -9.00 -0.10
N PRO A 48 -9.76 -10.15 -0.18
CA PRO A 48 -9.11 -11.44 -0.36
C PRO A 48 -8.23 -11.40 -1.60
N ILE A 49 -6.97 -11.82 -1.47
CA ILE A 49 -6.02 -11.75 -2.57
C ILE A 49 -6.31 -12.94 -3.52
N PRO A 50 -6.66 -12.69 -4.79
CA PRO A 50 -6.92 -13.77 -5.73
C PRO A 50 -5.61 -14.51 -6.05
N GLU A 51 -5.71 -15.82 -6.31
CA GLU A 51 -4.54 -16.65 -6.64
C GLU A 51 -3.72 -16.06 -7.79
N LYS A 52 -4.40 -15.52 -8.81
CA LYS A 52 -3.76 -14.86 -9.96
C LYS A 52 -2.86 -13.70 -9.54
N ALA A 53 -3.23 -12.92 -8.53
CA ALA A 53 -2.38 -11.85 -8.00
C ALA A 53 -1.17 -12.40 -7.23
N MET A 54 -1.30 -13.58 -6.60
CA MET A 54 -0.21 -14.21 -5.86
C MET A 54 0.81 -14.91 -6.76
N THR A 55 0.39 -15.51 -7.88
CA THR A 55 1.23 -16.40 -8.70
C THR A 55 1.36 -16.00 -10.16
N GLY A 56 0.59 -15.01 -10.61
CA GLY A 56 0.59 -14.45 -11.97
C GLY A 56 1.76 -13.50 -12.21
N ASP A 57 1.52 -12.47 -13.04
CA ASP A 57 2.53 -11.44 -13.32
C ASP A 57 2.41 -10.23 -12.39
N GLY A 58 3.42 -9.36 -12.37
CA GLY A 58 3.43 -8.14 -11.57
C GLY A 58 2.16 -7.30 -11.78
N ASP A 59 1.73 -7.16 -13.03
CA ASP A 59 0.50 -6.44 -13.37
C ASP A 59 -0.74 -7.05 -12.70
N ASP A 60 -0.85 -8.38 -12.59
CA ASP A 60 -1.99 -9.02 -11.92
C ASP A 60 -2.08 -8.60 -10.44
N LEU A 61 -0.94 -8.47 -9.76
CA LEU A 61 -0.88 -8.06 -8.35
C LEU A 61 -1.16 -6.56 -8.18
N PHE A 62 -0.41 -5.72 -8.89
CA PHE A 62 -0.49 -4.28 -8.67
C PHE A 62 -1.81 -3.70 -9.22
N ASP A 63 -2.40 -4.29 -10.27
CA ASP A 63 -3.73 -3.88 -10.74
C ASP A 63 -4.83 -4.30 -9.77
N PHE A 64 -4.70 -5.48 -9.13
CA PHE A 64 -5.60 -5.87 -8.06
C PHE A 64 -5.53 -4.88 -6.88
N MET A 65 -4.33 -4.48 -6.47
CA MET A 65 -4.13 -3.50 -5.41
C MET A 65 -4.72 -2.14 -5.78
N ALA A 66 -4.44 -1.62 -6.99
CA ALA A 66 -4.97 -0.34 -7.46
C ALA A 66 -6.51 -0.34 -7.53
N LYS A 67 -7.13 -1.41 -8.05
CA LYS A 67 -8.59 -1.56 -8.09
C LYS A 67 -9.20 -1.65 -6.68
N SER A 68 -8.51 -2.30 -5.74
CA SER A 68 -8.95 -2.37 -4.34
C SER A 68 -8.89 -0.99 -3.66
N ILE A 69 -7.88 -0.18 -3.99
CA ILE A 69 -7.79 1.22 -3.57
C ILE A 69 -8.93 2.04 -4.17
N GLU A 70 -9.17 1.96 -5.49
CA GLU A 70 -10.29 2.66 -6.15
C GLU A 70 -11.63 2.31 -5.49
N ASP A 71 -11.91 1.02 -5.32
CA ASP A 71 -13.15 0.56 -4.68
C ASP A 71 -13.29 1.06 -3.23
N SER A 72 -12.19 1.11 -2.47
CA SER A 72 -12.18 1.69 -1.12
C SER A 72 -12.58 3.16 -1.15
N LEU A 73 -12.05 3.94 -2.10
CA LEU A 73 -12.35 5.37 -2.25
C LEU A 73 -13.78 5.63 -2.71
N ILE A 74 -14.32 4.77 -3.57
CA ILE A 74 -15.73 4.80 -3.97
C ILE A 74 -16.62 4.55 -2.74
N LYS A 75 -16.34 3.49 -1.96
CA LYS A 75 -17.08 3.15 -0.73
C LYS A 75 -16.99 4.22 0.36
N MET A 76 -16.03 5.12 0.26
CA MET A 76 -15.89 6.27 1.14
C MET A 76 -16.63 7.52 0.65
N GLU A 77 -17.23 7.49 -0.54
CA GLU A 77 -17.78 8.68 -1.22
C GLU A 77 -16.71 9.76 -1.44
N THR A 78 -15.44 9.36 -1.53
CA THR A 78 -14.29 10.25 -1.71
C THR A 78 -13.62 10.08 -3.07
N LYS A 79 -14.33 9.57 -4.08
CA LYS A 79 -13.76 9.34 -5.43
C LYS A 79 -13.15 10.61 -6.05
N ASN A 80 -13.60 11.79 -5.63
CA ASN A 80 -13.10 13.09 -6.10
C ASN A 80 -12.14 13.79 -5.12
N LYS A 81 -11.64 13.09 -4.10
CA LYS A 81 -10.62 13.64 -3.19
C LYS A 81 -9.27 13.04 -3.52
N GLU A 82 -8.32 13.91 -3.85
CA GLU A 82 -6.91 13.52 -3.98
C GLU A 82 -6.43 12.87 -2.67
N ILE A 83 -5.76 11.74 -2.78
CA ILE A 83 -4.98 11.17 -1.68
C ILE A 83 -3.56 11.68 -1.83
N ASP A 84 -3.20 12.73 -1.09
CA ASP A 84 -1.85 13.28 -1.16
C ASP A 84 -0.77 12.30 -0.69
N TYR A 85 -1.13 11.45 0.29
CA TYR A 85 -0.19 10.52 0.93
C TYR A 85 -0.86 9.19 1.26
N LEU A 86 -0.19 8.10 0.92
CA LEU A 86 -0.60 6.73 1.24
C LEU A 86 0.54 6.01 1.98
N GLY A 87 0.28 5.53 3.19
CA GLY A 87 1.22 4.64 3.89
C GLY A 87 1.18 3.24 3.29
N PHE A 88 2.33 2.64 2.95
CA PHE A 88 2.37 1.28 2.40
C PHE A 88 3.16 0.32 3.29
N SER A 89 2.44 -0.52 4.01
CA SER A 89 3.01 -1.67 4.73
C SER A 89 3.20 -2.83 3.76
N PHE A 90 4.41 -2.96 3.22
CA PHE A 90 4.80 -4.04 2.32
C PHE A 90 5.54 -5.13 3.08
N SER A 91 4.81 -6.14 3.56
CA SER A 91 5.30 -7.15 4.50
C SER A 91 6.07 -8.30 3.83
N PHE A 92 7.01 -7.98 2.95
CA PHE A 92 7.92 -8.94 2.28
C PHE A 92 9.38 -8.49 2.43
N PRO A 93 10.36 -9.37 2.23
CA PRO A 93 11.77 -8.93 2.19
C PRO A 93 12.03 -7.97 1.02
N PHE A 94 12.38 -6.72 1.32
CA PHE A 94 12.80 -5.73 0.33
C PHE A 94 14.01 -4.94 0.81
N LYS A 95 14.82 -4.47 -0.14
CA LYS A 95 15.93 -3.55 0.12
C LYS A 95 15.39 -2.13 0.07
N GLN A 96 15.21 -1.51 1.25
CA GLN A 96 14.77 -0.12 1.33
C GLN A 96 15.90 0.83 0.86
N LEU A 97 15.56 1.76 -0.04
CA LEU A 97 16.48 2.73 -0.63
C LEU A 97 16.18 4.17 -0.19
N ALA A 98 14.94 4.45 0.20
CA ALA A 98 14.47 5.71 0.78
C ALA A 98 13.19 5.44 1.59
N LEU A 99 12.63 6.48 2.22
CA LEU A 99 11.35 6.36 2.94
C LEU A 99 10.23 5.80 2.05
N ASN A 100 10.22 6.20 0.78
CA ASN A 100 9.21 5.84 -0.22
C ASN A 100 9.80 5.06 -1.41
N LYS A 101 10.91 4.34 -1.21
CA LYS A 101 11.52 3.51 -2.27
C LYS A 101 12.06 2.20 -1.71
N GLY A 102 11.76 1.10 -2.39
CA GLY A 102 12.24 -0.22 -2.01
C GLY A 102 12.25 -1.22 -3.16
N LEU A 103 13.31 -2.03 -3.24
CA LEU A 103 13.43 -3.10 -4.23
C LEU A 103 13.02 -4.43 -3.62
N LEU A 104 12.05 -5.14 -4.21
CA LEU A 104 11.69 -6.49 -3.75
C LEU A 104 12.91 -7.42 -3.86
N MET A 105 13.25 -8.14 -2.79
CA MET A 105 14.36 -9.10 -2.80
C MET A 105 13.90 -10.51 -3.11
N GLN A 106 12.80 -10.95 -2.49
CA GLN A 106 12.22 -12.26 -2.72
C GLN A 106 10.77 -12.30 -2.24
N TRP A 107 9.97 -13.16 -2.85
CA TRP A 107 8.65 -13.46 -2.35
C TRP A 107 8.67 -14.45 -1.18
N THR A 108 7.64 -14.38 -0.36
CA THR A 108 7.37 -15.29 0.77
C THR A 108 5.85 -15.52 0.85
N LYS A 109 5.35 -16.26 1.85
CA LYS A 109 3.91 -16.38 2.13
C LYS A 109 3.08 -16.94 0.95
N GLY A 110 3.69 -17.79 0.13
CA GLY A 110 3.05 -18.39 -1.04
C GLY A 110 2.97 -17.48 -2.27
N PHE A 111 3.51 -16.26 -2.22
CA PHE A 111 3.63 -15.42 -3.41
C PHE A 111 4.76 -15.94 -4.31
N SER A 112 4.53 -15.86 -5.62
CA SER A 112 5.50 -16.14 -6.67
C SER A 112 5.28 -15.26 -7.90
N THR A 113 4.72 -14.07 -7.72
CA THR A 113 4.39 -13.12 -8.79
C THR A 113 5.62 -12.82 -9.65
N LYS A 114 5.50 -13.01 -10.96
CA LYS A 114 6.60 -12.86 -11.92
C LYS A 114 6.95 -11.39 -12.14
N ASN A 115 8.16 -11.13 -12.63
CA ASN A 115 8.65 -9.81 -13.02
C ASN A 115 8.68 -8.71 -11.93
N VAL A 116 8.48 -9.05 -10.64
CA VAL A 116 8.55 -8.08 -9.52
C VAL A 116 9.88 -8.11 -8.76
N VAL A 117 10.52 -9.27 -8.62
CA VAL A 117 11.80 -9.39 -7.88
C VAL A 117 12.86 -8.50 -8.52
N GLY A 118 13.54 -7.70 -7.70
CA GLY A 118 14.51 -6.70 -8.12
C GLY A 118 13.92 -5.38 -8.63
N LYS A 119 12.59 -5.23 -8.69
CA LYS A 119 11.92 -4.00 -9.13
C LYS A 119 11.55 -3.10 -7.94
N GLU A 120 11.38 -1.82 -8.23
CA GLU A 120 10.97 -0.80 -7.27
C GLU A 120 9.46 -0.87 -7.02
N ILE A 121 9.09 -1.25 -5.80
CA ILE A 121 7.72 -1.65 -5.42
C ILE A 121 6.75 -0.46 -5.48
N VAL A 122 7.20 0.73 -5.04
CA VAL A 122 6.34 1.91 -4.98
C VAL A 122 5.99 2.39 -6.38
N SER A 123 6.95 2.35 -7.31
CA SER A 123 6.76 2.72 -8.72
C SER A 123 5.81 1.77 -9.45
N LEU A 124 5.85 0.47 -9.13
CA LEU A 124 4.90 -0.50 -9.70
C LEU A 124 3.46 -0.22 -9.26
N LEU A 125 3.26 0.08 -7.97
CA LEU A 125 1.95 0.46 -7.46
C LEU A 125 1.49 1.82 -8.04
N ASP A 126 2.38 2.82 -8.08
CA ASP A 126 2.10 4.14 -8.66
C ASP A 126 1.67 4.02 -10.13
N HIS A 127 2.38 3.19 -10.91
CA HIS A 127 2.01 2.92 -12.29
C HIS A 127 0.60 2.30 -12.40
N ALA A 128 0.28 1.32 -11.56
CA ALA A 128 -1.06 0.71 -11.54
C ALA A 128 -2.17 1.69 -11.13
N CYS A 129 -1.92 2.56 -10.14
CA CYS A 129 -2.85 3.61 -9.73
C CYS A 129 -3.10 4.62 -10.85
N ARG A 130 -2.06 5.06 -11.56
CA ARG A 130 -2.19 6.01 -12.68
C ARG A 130 -3.03 5.46 -13.83
N LYS A 131 -3.02 4.15 -14.09
CA LYS A 131 -3.92 3.52 -15.09
C LYS A 131 -5.40 3.72 -14.78
N LEU A 132 -5.74 3.98 -13.51
CA LEU A 132 -7.10 4.22 -13.03
C LEU A 132 -7.41 5.70 -12.74
N ASN A 133 -6.47 6.62 -13.01
CA ASN A 133 -6.57 8.04 -12.65
C ASN A 133 -6.77 8.28 -11.15
N LEU A 134 -6.08 7.48 -10.32
CA LEU A 134 -5.99 7.67 -8.86
C LEU A 134 -4.82 8.59 -8.50
#